data_AF-A0A1F3MEP8-F1
#
_entry.id   AF-A0A1F3MEP8-F1
#
_cell.length_a   1.000
_cell.length_b   1.000
_cell.length_c   1.000
_cell.angle_alpha   90.00
_cell.angle_beta   90.00
_cell.angle_gamma   90.00
#
_symmetry.space_group_name_H-M   'P 1'
#
loop_
_entity.id
_entity.type
_entity.pdbx_description
1 polymer ?
#
loop_
_entity_poly.entity_id
_entity_poly.type
_entity_poly.pdbx_seq_one_letter_code
_entity_poly.pdbx_strand_id
1 'polypeptide(L)'
;MRFLFDQNISHRILKLIPEKYSGSTTIKNEGLINAPDREIWEFAKLNDYTIVTQDSDFNDLNSLYGFPPKIIWIRTGNLKTQAIVDILIDYSDEINKFIVDIKYGCFEIFKLKSK
;
A
#
# COMPACT_ATOMS: atom_id res chain seq x y z
N MET A 1 -10.08 5.08 -4.05
CA MET A 1 -8.82 4.34 -4.32
C MET A 1 -8.91 2.96 -3.67
N ARG A 2 -8.13 2.00 -4.15
CA ARG A 2 -8.11 0.63 -3.63
C ARG A 2 -6.69 0.26 -3.24
N PHE A 3 -6.52 -0.33 -2.07
CA PHE A 3 -5.23 -0.79 -1.58
C PHE A 3 -5.10 -2.30 -1.67
N LEU A 4 -3.89 -2.75 -2.01
CA LEU A 4 -3.45 -4.11 -1.76
C LEU A 4 -2.49 -4.09 -0.57
N PHE A 5 -2.91 -4.62 0.57
CA PHE A 5 -2.07 -4.70 1.76
C PHE A 5 -1.14 -5.91 1.69
N ASP A 6 0.14 -5.64 1.93
CA ASP A 6 1.22 -6.62 1.99
C ASP A 6 0.96 -7.75 3.01
N GLN A 7 1.61 -8.90 2.85
CA GLN A 7 1.46 -10.10 3.68
C GLN A 7 1.82 -9.84 5.15
N ASN A 8 2.73 -8.89 5.40
CA ASN A 8 3.14 -8.48 6.74
C ASN A 8 2.10 -7.56 7.43
N ILE A 9 1.08 -7.11 6.70
CA ILE A 9 -0.03 -6.32 7.24
C ILE A 9 -1.22 -7.25 7.53
N SER A 10 -1.70 -7.21 8.78
CA SER A 10 -2.83 -8.05 9.21
C SER A 10 -4.09 -7.80 8.37
N HIS A 11 -4.71 -8.86 7.86
CA HIS A 11 -6.03 -8.84 7.20
C HIS A 11 -7.15 -8.14 8.00
N ARG A 12 -6.99 -7.99 9.33
CA ARG A 12 -7.89 -7.20 10.18
C ARG A 12 -8.00 -5.74 9.73
N ILE A 13 -7.02 -5.23 8.98
CA ILE A 13 -7.02 -3.87 8.43
C ILE A 13 -8.26 -3.59 7.60
N LEU A 14 -8.77 -4.58 6.86
CA LEU A 14 -9.95 -4.43 6.01
C LEU A 14 -11.22 -4.08 6.79
N LYS A 15 -11.26 -4.40 8.08
CA LYS A 15 -12.38 -4.05 8.99
C LYS A 15 -12.22 -2.67 9.63
N LEU A 16 -11.03 -2.08 9.55
CA LEU A 16 -10.68 -0.83 10.23
C LEU A 16 -10.54 0.34 9.26
N ILE A 17 -10.26 0.08 7.98
CA ILE A 17 -10.15 1.12 6.96
C ILE A 17 -11.49 1.83 6.73
N PRO A 18 -11.49 3.14 6.47
CA PRO A 18 -12.69 3.89 6.11
C PRO A 18 -13.40 3.34 4.87
N GLU A 19 -14.71 3.59 4.77
CA GLU A 19 -15.57 3.15 3.65
C GLU A 19 -15.06 3.61 2.28
N LYS A 20 -14.40 4.77 2.19
CA LYS A 20 -13.75 5.28 0.97
C LYS A 20 -12.66 4.35 0.40
N TYR A 21 -12.22 3.36 1.18
CA TYR A 21 -11.23 2.34 0.80
C TYR A 21 -11.84 0.93 0.77
N SER A 22 -13.17 0.78 0.74
CA SER A 22 -13.89 -0.51 0.79
C SER A 22 -13.53 -1.52 -0.30
N GLY A 23 -13.03 -1.06 -1.46
CA GLY A 23 -12.54 -1.94 -2.52
C GLY A 23 -11.12 -2.49 -2.30
N SER A 24 -10.51 -2.25 -1.13
CA SER A 24 -9.17 -2.74 -0.79
C SER A 24 -9.18 -4.20 -0.36
N THR A 25 -8.04 -4.87 -0.50
CA THR A 25 -7.86 -6.28 -0.14
C THR A 25 -6.48 -6.51 0.47
N THR A 26 -6.17 -7.74 0.85
CA THR A 26 -4.84 -8.15 1.31
C THR A 26 -4.33 -9.28 0.43
N ILE A 27 -3.00 -9.42 0.31
CA ILE A 27 -2.37 -10.57 -0.37
C ILE A 27 -2.97 -11.90 0.13
N LYS A 28 -3.22 -11.99 1.43
CA LYS A 28 -3.86 -13.14 2.06
C LYS A 28 -5.28 -13.40 1.57
N ASN A 29 -6.10 -12.37 1.42
CA ASN A 29 -7.48 -12.51 0.95
C ASN A 29 -7.56 -12.92 -0.52
N GLU A 30 -6.61 -12.47 -1.35
CA GLU A 30 -6.52 -12.82 -2.77
C GLU A 30 -5.88 -14.19 -3.01
N GLY A 31 -5.53 -14.94 -1.95
CA GLY A 31 -4.90 -16.25 -2.08
C GLY A 31 -3.46 -16.22 -2.59
N LEU A 32 -2.82 -15.04 -2.59
CA LEU A 32 -1.46 -14.80 -3.08
C LEU A 32 -0.39 -15.03 -2.01
N ILE A 33 -0.71 -15.76 -0.95
CA ILE A 33 0.25 -16.08 0.11
C ILE A 33 1.36 -16.95 -0.49
N ASN A 34 2.62 -16.56 -0.29
CA ASN A 34 3.82 -17.16 -0.88
C ASN A 34 3.97 -16.97 -2.40
N ALA A 35 3.09 -16.19 -3.05
CA ALA A 35 3.36 -15.77 -4.43
C ALA A 35 4.63 -14.90 -4.46
N PRO A 36 5.44 -14.95 -5.52
CA PRO A 36 6.59 -14.07 -5.67
C PRO A 36 6.16 -12.60 -5.70
N ASP A 37 6.98 -11.69 -5.18
CA ASP A 37 6.66 -10.25 -5.15
C ASP A 37 6.31 -9.70 -6.54
N ARG A 38 6.98 -10.21 -7.59
CA ARG A 38 6.67 -9.86 -8.98
C ARG A 38 5.24 -10.25 -9.39
N GLU A 39 4.75 -11.40 -8.96
CA GLU A 39 3.39 -11.85 -9.26
C GLU A 39 2.36 -10.98 -8.53
N ILE A 40 2.63 -10.66 -7.26
CA ILE A 40 1.80 -9.74 -6.47
C ILE A 40 1.80 -8.33 -7.11
N TRP A 41 2.95 -7.88 -7.60
CA TRP A 41 3.12 -6.60 -8.26
C TRP A 41 2.31 -6.53 -9.58
N GLU A 42 2.39 -7.57 -10.43
CA GLU A 42 1.58 -7.64 -11.64
C GLU A 42 0.08 -7.76 -11.32
N PHE A 43 -0.29 -8.51 -10.29
CA PHE A 43 -1.67 -8.57 -9.82
C PHE A 43 -2.18 -7.19 -9.40
N ALA A 44 -1.40 -6.43 -8.64
CA ALA A 44 -1.77 -5.09 -8.22
C ALA A 44 -1.94 -4.15 -9.43
N LYS A 45 -1.03 -4.23 -10.39
CA LYS A 45 -1.09 -3.46 -11.64
C LYS A 45 -2.32 -3.79 -12.48
N LEU A 46 -2.61 -5.08 -12.70
CA LEU A 46 -3.73 -5.53 -13.52
C LEU A 46 -5.10 -5.19 -12.92
N ASN A 47 -5.17 -5.01 -11.59
CA ASN A 47 -6.40 -4.75 -10.86
C ASN A 47 -6.51 -3.31 -10.30
N ASP A 48 -5.63 -2.41 -10.76
CA ASP A 48 -5.58 -0.99 -10.35
C ASP A 48 -5.47 -0.78 -8.82
N TYR A 49 -4.67 -1.62 -8.15
CA TYR A 49 -4.36 -1.47 -6.74
C TYR A 49 -3.09 -0.62 -6.52
N THR A 50 -3.13 0.20 -5.47
CA THR A 50 -1.93 0.77 -4.85
C THR A 50 -1.46 -0.18 -3.75
N ILE A 51 -0.21 -0.62 -3.80
CA ILE A 51 0.35 -1.52 -2.79
C ILE A 51 0.72 -0.71 -1.54
N VAL A 52 0.33 -1.19 -0.37
CA VAL A 52 0.74 -0.63 0.93
C VAL A 52 1.65 -1.63 1.61
N THR A 53 2.90 -1.25 1.86
CA THR A 53 3.93 -2.11 2.45
C THR A 53 4.78 -1.36 3.49
N GLN A 54 5.42 -2.12 4.37
CA GLN A 54 6.48 -1.62 5.27
C GLN A 54 7.88 -2.03 4.78
N ASP A 55 7.97 -2.94 3.81
CA ASP A 55 9.20 -3.53 3.28
C ASP A 55 9.60 -2.87 1.95
N SER A 56 10.87 -3.02 1.56
CA SER A 56 11.44 -2.37 0.36
C SER A 56 11.11 -3.07 -0.95
N ASP A 57 10.75 -4.35 -0.91
CA ASP A 57 10.82 -5.24 -2.08
C ASP A 57 9.92 -4.76 -3.24
N PHE A 58 8.72 -4.24 -2.94
CA PHE A 58 7.85 -3.65 -3.96
C PHE A 58 8.37 -2.32 -4.52
N ASN A 59 9.06 -1.51 -3.72
CA ASN A 59 9.69 -0.29 -4.21
C ASN A 59 10.87 -0.59 -5.13
N ASP A 60 11.61 -1.67 -4.87
CA ASP A 60 12.69 -2.13 -5.73
C ASP A 60 12.13 -2.60 -7.08
N LEU A 61 11.00 -3.32 -7.09
CA LEU A 61 10.27 -3.64 -8.31
C LEU A 61 9.81 -2.38 -9.06
N ASN A 62 9.27 -1.39 -8.36
CA ASN A 62 8.90 -0.11 -9.00
C ASN A 62 10.11 0.64 -9.59
N SER A 63 11.26 0.54 -8.95
CA SER A 63 12.50 1.15 -9.45
C SER A 63 13.03 0.44 -10.69
N LEU A 64 12.84 -0.89 -10.77
CA LEU A 64 13.31 -1.72 -11.89
C LEU A 64 12.35 -1.70 -13.10
N TYR A 65 11.04 -1.75 -12.86
CA TYR A 65 10.01 -1.91 -13.89
C TYR A 65 9.16 -0.66 -14.13
N GLY A 66 9.34 0.38 -13.32
CA GLY A 66 8.50 1.58 -13.33
C GLY A 66 7.18 1.38 -12.58
N PHE A 67 6.19 2.21 -12.88
CA PHE A 67 4.84 2.16 -12.32
C PHE A 67 3.82 2.44 -13.42
N PRO A 68 2.57 1.96 -13.34
CA PRO A 68 1.90 1.26 -12.22
C PRO A 68 2.40 -0.16 -11.93
N PRO A 69 2.13 -0.71 -10.71
CA PRO A 69 1.31 -0.16 -9.63
C PRO A 69 2.05 0.92 -8.82
N LYS A 70 1.29 1.74 -8.08
CA LYS A 70 1.86 2.71 -7.15
C LYS A 70 2.12 2.06 -5.78
N ILE A 71 3.14 2.53 -5.08
CA ILE A 71 3.51 2.05 -3.75
C ILE A 71 3.29 3.16 -2.73
N ILE A 72 2.67 2.81 -1.60
CA ILE A 72 2.72 3.57 -0.35
C ILE A 72 3.63 2.81 0.59
N TRP A 73 4.79 3.38 0.89
CA TRP A 73 5.82 2.73 1.70
C TRP A 73 5.90 3.37 3.08
N ILE A 74 5.48 2.63 4.11
CA ILE A 74 5.42 3.11 5.50
C ILE A 74 6.68 2.64 6.25
N ARG A 75 7.67 3.54 6.34
CA ARG A 75 9.02 3.28 6.89
C ARG A 75 9.18 3.77 8.33
N THR A 76 8.19 3.52 9.17
CA THR A 76 8.21 3.92 10.60
C THR A 76 8.47 2.73 11.54
N GLY A 77 8.97 1.61 11.00
CA GLY A 77 9.14 0.35 11.73
C GLY A 77 7.84 -0.47 11.85
N ASN A 78 7.87 -1.55 12.63
CA ASN A 78 6.72 -2.44 12.80
C ASN A 78 5.55 -1.70 13.49
N LEU A 79 4.46 -1.51 12.74
CA LEU A 79 3.28 -0.83 13.23
C LEU A 79 2.16 -1.82 13.56
N LYS A 80 1.37 -1.49 14.57
CA LYS A 80 0.07 -2.13 14.76
C LYS A 80 -0.86 -1.73 13.62
N THR A 81 -1.78 -2.62 13.27
CA THR A 81 -2.76 -2.39 12.20
C THR A 81 -3.52 -1.07 12.33
N GLN A 82 -3.90 -0.68 13.55
CA GLN A 82 -4.58 0.60 13.77
C GLN A 82 -3.70 1.80 13.40
N ALA A 83 -2.40 1.77 13.72
CA ALA A 83 -1.50 2.87 13.37
C ALA A 83 -1.32 3.01 11.85
N ILE A 84 -1.32 1.91 11.10
CA ILE A 84 -1.32 1.95 9.63
C ILE A 84 -2.58 2.65 9.11
N VAL A 85 -3.76 2.32 9.67
CA VAL A 85 -5.03 2.98 9.31
C VAL A 85 -4.98 4.47 9.61
N ASP A 86 -4.51 4.85 10.80
CA ASP A 86 -4.40 6.25 11.21
C ASP A 86 -3.49 7.03 10.25
N ILE A 87 -2.34 6.45 9.85
CA ILE A 87 -1.44 7.05 8.84
C ILE A 87 -2.15 7.25 7.50
N LEU A 88 -2.88 6.24 7.01
CA LEU A 88 -3.60 6.33 5.73
C LEU A 88 -4.73 7.37 5.77
N ILE A 89 -5.28 7.66 6.94
CA ILE A 89 -6.27 8.73 7.16
C ILE A 89 -5.56 10.09 7.18
N ASP A 90 -4.52 10.22 8.00
CA ASP A 90 -3.76 11.45 8.22
C ASP A 90 -3.11 11.97 6.92
N TYR A 91 -2.67 11.08 6.05
CA TYR A 91 -2.06 11.40 4.75
C TYR A 91 -3.02 11.28 3.57
N SER A 92 -4.33 11.16 3.81
CA SER A 92 -5.26 10.82 2.73
C SER A 92 -5.32 11.85 1.60
N ASP A 93 -5.16 13.14 1.89
CA ASP A 93 -5.14 14.19 0.88
C ASP A 93 -3.87 14.14 0.01
N GLU A 94 -2.71 13.90 0.64
CA GLU A 94 -1.43 13.73 -0.06
C GLU A 94 -1.42 12.44 -0.89
N ILE A 95 -1.95 11.35 -0.35
CA ILE A 95 -2.10 10.08 -1.06
C ILE A 95 -3.03 10.25 -2.28
N ASN A 96 -4.14 10.97 -2.15
CA ASN A 96 -5.04 11.27 -3.27
C ASN A 96 -4.30 12.02 -4.39
N LYS A 97 -3.53 13.06 -4.05
CA LYS A 97 -2.73 13.82 -5.01
C LYS A 97 -1.66 12.94 -5.67
N PHE A 98 -0.99 12.10 -4.89
CA PHE A 98 0.02 11.18 -5.38
C PHE A 98 -0.56 10.15 -6.36
N ILE A 99 -1.75 9.61 -6.10
CA ILE A 99 -2.35 8.57 -6.94
C ILE A 99 -2.67 9.09 -8.35
N VAL A 100 -3.03 10.36 -8.49
CA VAL A 100 -3.32 10.96 -9.82
C VAL A 100 -2.08 11.55 -10.49
N ASP A 101 -0.95 11.64 -9.79
CA ASP A 101 0.31 12.14 -10.33
C ASP A 101 0.97 11.10 -11.24
N ILE A 102 1.43 11.52 -12.43
CA ILE A 102 2.05 10.62 -13.43
C ILE A 102 3.58 10.53 -13.31
N LYS A 103 4.20 11.31 -12.42
CA LYS A 103 5.65 11.44 -12.28
C LYS A 103 6.22 10.51 -11.23
N TYR A 104 5.46 10.20 -10.18
CA TYR A 104 5.96 9.42 -9.03
C TYR A 104 5.26 8.07 -8.87
N GLY A 105 6.06 7.02 -8.64
CA GLY A 105 5.60 5.65 -8.40
C GLY A 105 5.56 5.22 -6.94
N CYS A 106 6.24 5.94 -6.05
CA CYS A 106 6.31 5.62 -4.63
C CYS A 106 6.03 6.85 -3.76
N PHE A 107 5.20 6.67 -2.74
CA PHE A 107 4.93 7.65 -1.70
C PHE A 107 5.47 7.14 -0.37
N GLU A 108 6.58 7.72 0.07
CA GLU A 108 7.30 7.27 1.26
C GLU A 108 6.85 8.05 2.50
N ILE A 109 6.54 7.33 3.58
CA ILE A 109 6.15 7.88 4.88
C ILE A 109 7.17 7.42 5.93
N PHE A 110 8.10 8.31 6.30
CA PHE A 110 9.16 8.04 7.27
C PHE A 110 8.92 8.74 8.64
N LYS A 111 7.89 9.58 8.76
CA LYS A 111 7.49 10.25 10.01
C LYS A 111 5.97 10.31 10.15
N LEU A 112 5.49 10.15 11.36
CA LEU A 112 4.10 10.42 11.71
C LEU A 112 3.89 11.93 11.79
N LYS A 113 2.71 12.43 11.41
CA LYS A 113 2.36 13.83 11.65
C LYS A 113 2.35 14.05 13.17
N SER A 114 3.10 15.03 13.66
CA SER A 114 2.97 15.46 15.06
C SER A 114 1.56 16.02 15.24
N LYS A 115 0.84 15.53 16.26
CA LYS A 115 -0.45 16.10 16.67
C LYS A 115 -0.27 17.51 17.21
#